data_AF-A0A398CGB6-F1
#
_entry.id   AF-A0A398CGB6-F1
#
_cell.length_a   1.000
_cell.length_b   1.000
_cell.length_c   1.000
_cell.angle_alpha   90.00
_cell.angle_beta   90.00
_cell.angle_gamma   90.00
#
_symmetry.space_group_name_H-M   'P 1'
#
loop_
_entity.id
_entity.type
_entity.pdbx_description
1 polymer ?
#
loop_
_entity_poly.entity_id
_entity_poly.type
_entity_poly.pdbx_seq_one_letter_code
_entity_poly.pdbx_strand_id
1 'polypeptide(L)'
;MGTQSTIQALGPDGVGVVVTSVVPFPWSQSLPVAQEYRELLKKAGMQETVSFIGLEVFINAKVLVEGLRCAGKDLTRPRFIQALESLQQFDVGGFEVNFGKGVRQGSRFVDLTIVGAGGKFTR
;
A
#
# COMPACT_ATOMS: atom_id res chain seq x y z
N MET A 1 2.28 12.83 8.35
CA MET A 1 1.69 11.51 8.07
C MET A 1 0.96 11.06 9.32
N GLY A 2 -0.34 10.79 9.27
CA GLY A 2 -1.11 10.27 10.43
C GLY A 2 -0.80 8.80 10.68
N THR A 3 0.45 8.48 11.00
CA THR A 3 0.90 7.10 11.17
C THR A 3 0.27 6.49 12.42
N GLN A 4 0.22 5.15 12.46
CA GLN A 4 -0.24 4.39 13.63
C GLN A 4 0.45 4.88 14.92
N SER A 5 1.75 5.17 14.86
CA SER A 5 2.53 5.68 15.99
C SER A 5 2.10 7.07 16.45
N THR A 6 1.78 7.99 15.51
CA THR A 6 1.27 9.32 15.86
C THR A 6 -0.11 9.21 16.52
N ILE A 7 -0.98 8.34 16.02
CA ILE A 7 -2.30 8.12 16.61
C ILE A 7 -2.19 7.48 18.01
N GLN A 8 -1.29 6.53 18.20
CA GLN A 8 -1.01 5.95 19.52
C GLN A 8 -0.49 7.00 20.50
N ALA A 9 0.36 7.93 20.04
CA ALA A 9 0.89 9.01 20.87
C ALA A 9 -0.20 10.01 21.30
N LEU A 10 -1.24 10.22 20.49
CA LEU A 10 -2.37 11.09 20.83
C LEU A 10 -3.30 10.47 21.87
N GLY A 11 -3.30 9.15 22.03
CA GLY A 11 -4.15 8.47 23.01
C GLY A 11 -5.64 8.85 22.86
N PRO A 12 -6.34 9.20 23.95
CA PRO A 12 -7.74 9.62 23.90
C PRO A 12 -8.02 10.85 23.02
N ASP A 13 -7.06 11.78 22.93
CA ASP A 13 -7.21 13.02 22.14
C ASP A 13 -7.16 12.75 20.62
N GLY A 14 -6.70 11.56 20.23
CA GLY A 14 -6.70 11.12 18.84
C GLY A 14 -8.07 10.68 18.34
N VAL A 15 -9.06 10.47 19.22
CA VAL A 15 -10.38 10.02 18.82
C VAL A 15 -11.08 11.08 17.97
N GLY A 16 -11.59 10.67 16.82
CA GLY A 16 -12.22 11.57 15.84
C GLY A 16 -11.24 12.21 14.85
N VAL A 17 -9.93 12.01 15.02
CA VAL A 17 -8.94 12.44 14.02
C VAL A 17 -9.17 11.68 12.71
N VAL A 18 -9.23 12.44 11.62
CA VAL A 18 -9.33 11.90 10.26
C VAL A 18 -7.94 11.81 9.66
N VAL A 19 -7.58 10.64 9.15
CA VAL A 19 -6.31 10.37 8.48
C VAL A 19 -6.58 10.01 7.03
N THR A 20 -5.97 10.77 6.13
CA THR A 20 -5.88 10.45 4.70
C THR A 20 -4.83 9.37 4.47
N SER A 21 -5.17 8.33 3.73
CA SER A 21 -4.28 7.23 3.36
C SER A 21 -4.19 7.09 1.83
N VAL A 22 -3.00 6.76 1.33
CA VAL A 22 -2.73 6.57 -0.12
C VAL A 22 -2.80 5.11 -0.55
N VAL A 23 -3.12 4.23 0.38
CA VAL A 23 -3.39 2.81 0.16
C VAL A 23 -4.72 2.43 0.80
N PRO A 24 -5.35 1.33 0.38
CA PRO A 24 -6.60 0.89 0.97
C PRO A 24 -6.45 0.49 2.44
N PHE A 25 -7.58 0.26 3.10
CA PHE A 25 -7.60 -0.17 4.49
C PHE A 25 -6.90 -1.53 4.69
N PRO A 26 -5.81 -1.64 5.48
CA PRO A 26 -5.04 -2.87 5.64
C PRO A 26 -5.82 -4.04 6.24
N TRP A 27 -6.88 -3.75 6.98
CA TRP A 27 -7.76 -4.77 7.56
C TRP A 27 -9.01 -5.04 6.72
N SER A 28 -9.10 -4.51 5.49
CA SER A 28 -10.21 -4.79 4.59
C SER A 28 -10.39 -6.28 4.36
N GLN A 29 -11.62 -6.78 4.47
CA GLN A 29 -11.96 -8.16 4.14
C GLN A 29 -12.40 -8.33 2.69
N SER A 30 -12.63 -7.23 1.96
CA SER A 30 -13.12 -7.27 0.57
C SER A 30 -12.03 -7.09 -0.48
N LEU A 31 -10.83 -6.62 -0.08
CA LEU A 31 -9.73 -6.35 -1.01
C LEU A 31 -8.67 -7.47 -0.98
N PRO A 32 -8.44 -8.18 -2.10
CA PRO A 32 -7.45 -9.26 -2.18
C PRO A 32 -6.05 -8.85 -1.73
N VAL A 33 -5.57 -7.66 -2.10
CA VAL A 33 -4.23 -7.18 -1.72
C VAL A 33 -4.05 -7.06 -0.20
N ALA A 34 -5.10 -6.65 0.52
CA ALA A 34 -5.09 -6.54 1.98
C ALA A 34 -5.18 -7.91 2.66
N GLN A 35 -5.93 -8.85 2.07
CA GLN A 35 -5.97 -10.23 2.53
C GLN A 35 -4.60 -10.90 2.38
N GLU A 36 -4.00 -10.85 1.19
CA GLU A 36 -2.69 -11.43 0.89
C GLU A 36 -1.60 -10.88 1.83
N TYR A 37 -1.56 -9.55 2.00
CA TYR A 37 -0.62 -8.89 2.92
C TYR A 37 -0.72 -9.46 4.34
N ARG A 38 -1.93 -9.56 4.91
CA ARG A 38 -2.14 -10.10 6.26
C ARG A 38 -1.82 -11.59 6.36
N GLU A 39 -2.14 -12.37 5.33
CA GLU A 39 -1.83 -13.80 5.29
C GLU A 39 -0.32 -14.06 5.30
N LEU A 40 0.45 -13.28 4.53
CA LEU A 40 1.91 -13.38 4.51
C LEU A 40 2.52 -12.98 5.86
N LEU A 41 2.03 -11.91 6.48
CA LEU A 41 2.47 -11.54 7.83
C LEU A 41 2.12 -12.62 8.86
N LYS A 42 0.93 -13.21 8.78
CA LYS A 42 0.54 -14.32 9.65
C LYS A 42 1.46 -15.53 9.48
N LYS A 43 1.78 -15.90 8.23
CA LYS A 43 2.74 -16.97 7.92
C LYS A 43 4.14 -16.68 8.46
N ALA A 44 4.53 -15.41 8.51
CA ALA A 44 5.80 -14.95 9.07
C ALA A 44 5.78 -14.76 10.61
N GLY A 45 4.63 -14.97 11.28
CA GLY A 45 4.49 -14.71 12.73
C GLY A 45 4.49 -13.23 13.11
N MET A 46 4.20 -12.34 12.16
CA MET A 46 4.26 -10.88 12.28
C MET A 46 2.87 -10.21 12.20
N GLN A 47 1.79 -10.94 12.50
CA GLN A 47 0.41 -10.45 12.35
C GLN A 47 0.11 -9.16 13.16
N GLU A 48 0.83 -8.90 14.24
CA GLU A 48 0.68 -7.68 15.05
C GLU A 48 1.28 -6.43 14.39
N THR A 49 2.02 -6.59 13.29
CA THR A 49 2.71 -5.49 12.58
C THR A 49 1.91 -4.91 11.41
N VAL A 50 0.68 -5.39 11.19
CA VAL A 50 -0.22 -4.88 10.14
C VAL A 50 -0.39 -3.38 10.30
N SER A 51 -0.10 -2.63 9.24
CA SER A 51 -0.18 -1.16 9.24
C SER A 51 -0.36 -0.61 7.83
N PHE A 52 -0.77 0.66 7.72
CA PHE A 52 -0.87 1.36 6.44
C PHE A 52 0.47 1.42 5.70
N ILE A 53 1.55 1.77 6.42
CA ILE A 53 2.92 1.81 5.86
C ILE A 53 3.32 0.41 5.38
N GLY A 54 3.03 -0.63 6.17
CA GLY A 54 3.36 -1.99 5.78
C GLY A 54 2.64 -2.45 4.51
N LEU A 55 1.36 -2.10 4.35
CA LEU A 55 0.62 -2.38 3.11
C LEU A 55 1.17 -1.56 1.93
N GLU A 56 1.53 -0.29 2.13
CA GLU A 56 2.16 0.55 1.09
C GLU A 56 3.47 -0.06 0.60
N VAL A 57 4.34 -0.46 1.52
CA VAL A 57 5.61 -1.12 1.16
C VAL A 57 5.36 -2.45 0.45
N PHE A 58 4.35 -3.21 0.87
CA PHE A 58 3.97 -4.46 0.21
C PHE A 58 3.51 -4.23 -1.25
N ILE A 59 2.65 -3.23 -1.50
CA ILE A 59 2.22 -2.85 -2.85
C ILE A 59 3.42 -2.39 -3.68
N ASN A 60 4.27 -1.53 -3.12
CA ASN A 60 5.49 -1.04 -3.80
C ASN A 60 6.43 -2.20 -4.18
N ALA A 61 6.56 -3.21 -3.32
CA ALA A 61 7.36 -4.40 -3.62
C ALA A 61 6.75 -5.22 -4.76
N LYS A 62 5.42 -5.42 -4.79
CA LYS A 62 4.74 -6.11 -5.91
C LYS A 62 4.95 -5.36 -7.23
N VAL A 63 4.85 -4.04 -7.22
CA VAL A 63 5.12 -3.18 -8.39
C VAL A 63 6.58 -3.30 -8.85
N LEU A 64 7.53 -3.30 -7.92
CA LEU A 64 8.95 -3.49 -8.24
C LEU A 64 9.19 -4.85 -8.91
N VAL A 65 8.67 -5.93 -8.33
CA VAL A 65 8.79 -7.28 -8.88
C VAL A 65 8.17 -7.36 -10.27
N GLU A 66 7.01 -6.74 -10.47
CA GLU A 66 6.37 -6.70 -11.79
C GLU A 66 7.18 -5.91 -12.81
N GLY A 67 7.75 -4.76 -12.43
CA GLY A 67 8.66 -4.01 -13.29
C GLY A 67 9.90 -4.82 -13.68
N LEU A 68 10.45 -5.60 -12.76
CA LEU A 68 11.57 -6.50 -13.04
C LEU A 68 11.16 -7.64 -13.99
N ARG A 69 9.95 -8.20 -13.80
CA ARG A 69 9.40 -9.22 -14.70
C ARG A 69 9.24 -8.70 -16.12
N CYS A 70 8.69 -7.50 -16.27
CA CYS A 70 8.50 -6.83 -17.55
C CYS A 70 9.82 -6.43 -18.23
N ALA A 71 10.86 -6.09 -17.45
CA ALA A 71 12.18 -5.75 -17.99
C ALA A 71 12.92 -6.95 -18.62
N GLY A 72 12.58 -8.18 -18.21
CA GLY A 72 13.16 -9.41 -18.74
C GLY A 72 14.61 -9.67 -18.30
N LYS A 73 15.27 -10.65 -18.94
CA LYS A 73 16.58 -11.18 -18.51
C LYS A 73 17.74 -10.19 -18.66
N ASP A 74 17.68 -9.31 -19.65
CA ASP A 74 18.72 -8.32 -19.93
C ASP A 74 18.49 -7.04 -19.11
N LEU A 75 18.45 -7.20 -17.80
CA LEU A 75 18.10 -6.12 -16.88
C LEU A 75 19.16 -5.01 -16.90
N THR A 76 18.72 -3.81 -17.24
CA THR A 76 19.49 -2.57 -17.11
C THR A 76 18.60 -1.49 -16.52
N ARG A 77 19.19 -0.46 -15.92
CA ARG A 77 18.42 0.68 -15.38
C ARG A 77 17.48 1.31 -16.43
N PRO A 78 17.92 1.60 -17.68
CA PRO A 78 17.01 2.13 -18.70
C PRO A 78 15.88 1.18 -19.07
N ARG A 79 16.16 -0.13 -19.19
CA ARG A 79 15.12 -1.12 -19.48
C ARG A 79 14.11 -1.26 -18.35
N PHE A 80 14.57 -1.24 -17.10
CA PHE A 80 13.69 -1.27 -15.95
C PHE A 80 12.76 -0.04 -15.89
N ILE A 81 13.30 1.15 -16.16
CA ILE A 81 12.49 2.38 -16.24
C ILE A 81 11.46 2.27 -17.37
N GLN A 82 11.86 1.82 -18.56
CA GLN A 82 10.94 1.62 -19.69
C GLN A 82 9.85 0.58 -19.37
N ALA A 83 10.21 -0.51 -18.69
CA ALA A 83 9.27 -1.53 -18.26
C ALA A 83 8.26 -0.97 -17.25
N LEU A 84 8.71 -0.17 -16.27
CA LEU A 84 7.82 0.54 -15.37
C LEU A 84 6.92 1.51 -16.15
N GLU A 85 7.46 2.33 -17.06
CA GLU A 85 6.67 3.26 -17.88
C GLU A 85 5.64 2.56 -18.78
N SER A 86 5.78 1.26 -19.04
CA SER A 86 4.79 0.44 -19.75
C SER A 86 3.71 -0.19 -18.86
N LEU A 87 3.82 -0.09 -17.53
CA LEU A 87 2.81 -0.64 -16.62
C LEU A 87 1.53 0.19 -16.67
N GLN A 88 0.57 -0.29 -17.45
CA GLN A 88 -0.78 0.25 -17.52
C GLN A 88 -1.77 -0.76 -16.93
N GLN A 89 -2.71 -0.26 -16.15
CA GLN A 89 -3.79 -1.00 -15.50
C GLN A 89 -3.27 -2.22 -14.73
N PHE A 90 -2.11 -2.08 -14.07
CA PHE A 90 -1.55 -3.17 -13.29
C PHE A 90 -2.34 -3.31 -11.99
N ASP A 91 -3.21 -4.33 -11.92
CA ASP A 91 -4.00 -4.63 -10.74
C ASP A 91 -3.19 -5.45 -9.71
N VAL A 92 -3.00 -4.88 -8.53
CA VAL A 92 -2.26 -5.49 -7.40
C VAL A 92 -3.20 -6.31 -6.48
N GLY A 93 -4.47 -6.45 -6.86
CA GLY A 93 -5.50 -7.19 -6.11
C GLY A 93 -6.62 -6.27 -5.64
N GLY A 94 -7.32 -5.63 -6.57
CA GLY A 94 -8.31 -4.58 -6.33
C GLY A 94 -7.71 -3.19 -6.13
N PHE A 95 -6.42 -3.00 -6.45
CA PHE A 95 -5.73 -1.71 -6.39
C PHE A 95 -4.89 -1.53 -7.64
N GLU A 96 -5.29 -0.58 -8.48
CA GLU A 96 -4.67 -0.35 -9.79
C GLU A 96 -3.46 0.60 -9.68
N VAL A 97 -2.38 0.23 -10.36
CA VAL A 97 -1.17 1.04 -10.51
C VAL A 97 -0.93 1.30 -12.00
N ASN A 98 -0.71 2.58 -12.32
CA ASN A 98 -0.46 3.06 -13.67
C ASN A 98 0.77 3.96 -13.70
N PHE A 99 1.74 3.60 -14.52
CA PHE A 99 2.83 4.48 -14.89
C PHE A 99 2.75 4.80 -16.38
N GLY A 100 3.51 5.81 -16.78
CA GLY A 100 3.61 6.24 -18.16
C GLY A 100 4.87 7.03 -18.39
N LYS A 101 5.21 7.27 -19.66
CA LYS A 101 6.35 8.13 -20.01
C LYS A 101 6.14 9.53 -19.41
N GLY A 102 7.04 9.92 -18.50
CA GLY A 102 6.92 11.18 -17.76
C GLY A 102 5.87 11.20 -16.64
N VAL A 103 5.10 10.12 -16.46
CA VAL A 103 4.12 9.95 -15.37
C VAL A 103 4.70 8.98 -14.35
N ARG A 104 5.22 9.54 -13.25
CA ARG A 104 5.85 8.78 -12.16
C ARG A 104 4.97 8.61 -10.92
N GLN A 105 3.74 9.12 -10.96
CA GLN A 105 2.73 8.90 -9.92
C GLN A 105 1.89 7.68 -10.29
N GLY A 106 2.11 6.56 -9.61
CA GLY A 106 1.48 5.27 -9.91
C GLY A 106 -0.02 5.19 -9.60
N SER A 107 -0.51 5.98 -8.64
CA SER A 107 -1.90 5.95 -8.20
C SER A 107 -2.35 7.33 -7.74
N ARG A 108 -3.63 7.63 -7.95
CA ARG A 108 -4.33 8.82 -7.41
C ARG A 108 -5.28 8.45 -6.27
N PHE A 109 -5.22 7.21 -5.80
CA PHE A 109 -6.06 6.73 -4.72
C PHE A 109 -5.82 7.52 -3.45
N VAL A 110 -6.91 7.97 -2.83
CA VAL A 110 -6.92 8.53 -1.49
C VAL A 110 -8.14 7.96 -0.79
N ASP A 111 -7.94 7.58 0.47
CA ASP A 111 -9.00 7.11 1.35
C ASP A 111 -8.96 7.87 2.67
N LEU A 112 -10.09 7.91 3.36
CA LEU A 112 -10.22 8.54 4.67
C LEU A 112 -10.50 7.47 5.70
N THR A 113 -9.80 7.57 6.83
CA THR A 113 -10.03 6.72 7.99
C THR A 113 -10.14 7.58 9.23
N ILE A 114 -11.05 7.20 10.12
CA ILE A 114 -11.27 7.90 11.38
C ILE A 114 -10.67 7.07 12.49
N VAL A 115 -10.00 7.72 13.42
CA VAL A 115 -9.52 7.08 14.64
C VAL A 115 -10.69 6.94 15.61
N GLY A 116 -11.09 5.71 15.87
CA GLY A 116 -12.07 5.35 16.89
C GLY A 116 -11.44 5.14 18.27
N ALA A 117 -12.28 4.83 19.25
CA ALA A 117 -11.85 4.53 20.61
C ALA A 117 -10.80 3.41 20.64
N GLY A 118 -9.80 3.57 21.51
CA GLY A 118 -8.68 2.62 21.63
C GLY A 118 -7.67 2.69 20.48
N GLY A 119 -7.64 3.78 19.71
CA GLY A 119 -6.66 4.00 18.63
C GLY A 119 -6.87 3.11 17.40
N LYS A 120 -8.05 2.49 17.27
CA LYS A 120 -8.41 1.66 16.12
C LYS A 120 -8.92 2.53 14.98
N PHE A 121 -8.42 2.28 13.78
CA PHE A 121 -8.94 2.92 12.57
C PHE A 121 -10.27 2.29 12.16
N THR A 122 -11.24 3.12 11.81
CA THR A 122 -12.49 2.73 11.15
C THR A 122 -12.65 3.51 9.84
N ARG A 123 -13.43 2.96 8.93
CA ARG A 123 -14.08 3.73 7.86
C ARG A 123 -15.44 4.22 8.34
#